data_AF-A0A2V9IWF0-F1
#
_entry.id   AF-A0A2V9IWF0-F1
#
_cell.length_a   1.000
_cell.length_b   1.000
_cell.length_c   1.000
_cell.angle_alpha   90.00
_cell.angle_beta   90.00
_cell.angle_gamma   90.00
#
_symmetry.space_group_name_H-M   'P 1'
#
loop_
_entity.id
_entity.type
_entity.pdbx_description
1 polymer ?
#
loop_
_entity_poly.entity_id
_entity_poly.type
_entity_poly.pdbx_seq_one_letter_code
_entity_poly.pdbx_strand_id
1 'polypeptide(L)'
;MAEGALRFLLSSDPKAGRIRNEAVFKIFPMADPDGVARGGVRFNVHGFDLNRNWDAVDPKLMPEIAAQHKAMLDWIAGGRRIDLFLTMHNTDGEYLAGPLSAGSPQVQESVKRFFELLVANTSFNGPLRDAGLSTTPVMPGRMTVNQGLFHDFK
;
A
#
# COMPACT_ATOMS: atom_id res chain seq x y z
N MET A 1 -7.38 -4.30 -11.38
CA MET A 1 -6.37 -5.19 -10.78
C MET A 1 -6.89 -5.90 -9.52
N ALA A 2 -7.39 -5.18 -8.51
CA ALA A 2 -7.87 -5.76 -7.24
C ALA A 2 -8.95 -6.87 -7.40
N GLU A 3 -9.93 -6.67 -8.28
CA GLU A 3 -10.98 -7.68 -8.52
C GLU A 3 -10.40 -9.02 -9.01
N GLY A 4 -9.48 -8.99 -9.98
CA GLY A 4 -8.85 -10.20 -10.52
C GLY A 4 -8.05 -10.95 -9.46
N ALA A 5 -7.32 -10.23 -8.62
CA ALA A 5 -6.59 -10.81 -7.49
C ALA A 5 -7.55 -11.49 -6.49
N LEU A 6 -8.65 -10.83 -6.14
CA LEU A 6 -9.68 -11.41 -5.26
C LEU A 6 -10.33 -12.65 -5.87
N ARG A 7 -10.69 -12.61 -7.15
CA ARG A 7 -11.27 -13.78 -7.85
C ARG A 7 -10.31 -14.96 -7.86
N PHE A 8 -9.03 -14.74 -8.15
CA PHE A 8 -8.01 -15.77 -8.08
C PHE A 8 -7.88 -16.32 -6.66
N LEU A 9 -7.72 -15.43 -5.67
CA LEU A 9 -7.61 -15.80 -4.26
C LEU A 9 -8.84 -16.52 -3.73
N LEU A 10 -10.03 -16.36 -4.30
CA LEU A 10 -11.25 -17.06 -3.88
C LEU A 10 -11.57 -18.29 -4.73
N SER A 11 -10.77 -18.55 -5.78
CA SER A 11 -10.97 -19.69 -6.65
C SER A 11 -10.58 -21.02 -6.00
N SER A 12 -11.00 -22.11 -6.66
CA SER A 12 -10.59 -23.49 -6.36
C SER A 12 -9.21 -23.85 -6.91
N ASP A 13 -8.44 -22.90 -7.47
CA ASP A 13 -7.08 -23.16 -7.93
C ASP A 13 -6.21 -23.65 -6.75
N PRO A 14 -5.52 -24.80 -6.88
CA PRO A 14 -4.66 -25.31 -5.82
C PRO A 14 -3.57 -24.33 -5.36
N LYS A 15 -3.07 -23.47 -6.26
CA LYS A 15 -2.12 -22.40 -5.91
C LYS A 15 -2.77 -21.36 -5.01
N ALA A 16 -3.99 -20.93 -5.33
CA ALA A 16 -4.73 -20.00 -4.48
C ALA A 16 -5.01 -20.60 -3.11
N GLY A 17 -5.37 -21.89 -3.05
CA GLY A 17 -5.54 -22.62 -1.79
C GLY A 17 -4.27 -22.65 -0.93
N ARG A 18 -3.11 -22.97 -1.52
CA ARG A 18 -1.83 -22.94 -0.80
C ARG A 18 -1.50 -21.56 -0.26
N ILE A 19 -1.63 -20.52 -1.09
CA ILE A 19 -1.36 -19.14 -0.70
C ILE A 19 -2.25 -18.70 0.48
N ARG A 20 -3.54 -19.06 0.49
CA ARG A 20 -4.45 -18.76 1.62
C ARG A 20 -4.12 -19.52 2.91
N ASN A 21 -3.49 -20.69 2.80
CA ASN A 21 -3.05 -21.46 3.97
C ASN A 21 -1.77 -20.90 4.59
N GLU A 22 -0.96 -20.19 3.81
CA GLU A 22 0.34 -19.65 4.24
C GLU A 22 0.28 -18.18 4.65
N ALA A 23 -0.71 -17.42 4.17
CA ALA A 23 -0.80 -15.98 4.41
C ALA A 23 -2.24 -15.51 4.70
N VAL A 24 -2.35 -14.51 5.59
CA VAL A 24 -3.60 -13.79 5.82
C VAL A 24 -3.64 -12.54 4.96
N PHE A 25 -4.65 -12.42 4.09
CA PHE A 25 -4.84 -11.26 3.23
C PHE A 25 -5.74 -10.23 3.89
N LYS A 26 -5.25 -8.99 4.02
CA LYS A 26 -6.04 -7.81 4.38
C LYS A 26 -6.13 -6.92 3.14
N ILE A 27 -7.33 -6.79 2.58
CA ILE A 27 -7.55 -6.12 1.30
C ILE A 27 -8.55 -4.98 1.50
N PHE A 28 -8.12 -3.76 1.17
CA PHE A 28 -8.98 -2.60 1.02
C PHE A 28 -9.25 -2.40 -0.48
N PRO A 29 -10.39 -2.88 -1.01
CA PRO A 29 -10.61 -2.92 -2.45
C PRO A 29 -10.75 -1.52 -3.08
N MET A 30 -11.16 -0.53 -2.28
CA MET A 30 -11.34 0.85 -2.70
C MET A 30 -11.05 1.77 -1.51
N ALA A 31 -10.09 2.68 -1.67
CA ALA A 31 -9.69 3.60 -0.61
C ALA A 31 -10.59 4.84 -0.54
N ASP A 32 -11.08 5.33 -1.69
CA ASP A 32 -11.89 6.56 -1.80
C ASP A 32 -13.25 6.28 -2.47
N PRO A 33 -14.20 5.62 -1.78
CA PRO A 33 -15.50 5.29 -2.36
C PRO A 33 -16.31 6.54 -2.75
N ASP A 34 -16.26 7.59 -1.93
CA ASP A 34 -17.03 8.81 -2.17
C ASP A 34 -16.43 9.66 -3.29
N GLY A 35 -15.10 9.73 -3.40
CA GLY A 35 -14.40 10.34 -4.53
C GLY A 35 -14.76 9.65 -5.83
N VAL A 36 -14.67 8.31 -5.86
CA VAL A 36 -15.01 7.51 -7.05
C VAL A 36 -16.48 7.71 -7.45
N ALA A 37 -17.42 7.64 -6.51
CA ALA A 37 -18.85 7.80 -6.81
C ALA A 37 -19.19 9.17 -7.42
N ARG A 38 -18.39 10.21 -7.12
CA ARG A 38 -18.57 11.57 -7.64
C ARG A 38 -17.73 11.87 -8.89
N GLY A 39 -17.00 10.89 -9.43
CA GLY A 39 -16.09 11.08 -10.56
C GLY A 39 -14.81 11.84 -10.20
N GLY A 40 -14.44 11.88 -8.93
CA GLY A 40 -13.15 12.37 -8.46
C GLY A 40 -12.01 11.41 -8.81
N VAL A 41 -10.81 11.97 -8.97
CA VAL A 41 -9.62 11.22 -9.43
C VAL A 41 -8.47 11.19 -8.43
N ARG A 42 -8.51 11.99 -7.36
CA ARG A 42 -7.35 12.18 -6.47
C ARG A 42 -7.66 12.45 -5.00
N PHE A 43 -8.74 13.20 -4.73
CA PHE A 43 -9.02 13.72 -3.40
C PHE A 43 -10.38 13.25 -2.90
N ASN A 44 -10.49 13.01 -1.60
CA ASN A 44 -11.77 12.70 -0.95
C ASN A 44 -12.74 13.89 -0.95
N VAL A 45 -13.89 13.72 -0.28
CA VAL A 45 -14.93 14.76 -0.18
C VAL A 45 -14.48 16.06 0.46
N HIS A 46 -13.42 16.01 1.27
CA HIS A 46 -12.85 17.15 1.97
C HIS A 46 -11.63 17.76 1.27
N GLY A 47 -11.25 17.24 0.09
CA GLY A 47 -10.12 17.76 -0.67
C GLY A 47 -8.75 17.20 -0.25
N PHE A 48 -8.71 16.11 0.50
CA PHE A 48 -7.47 15.49 0.96
C PHE A 48 -7.04 14.32 0.08
N ASP A 49 -5.73 14.24 -0.17
CA ASP A 49 -5.09 13.15 -0.90
C ASP A 49 -4.86 11.96 0.04
N LEU A 50 -5.49 10.83 -0.24
CA LEU A 50 -5.44 9.62 0.61
C LEU A 50 -4.05 8.98 0.66
N ASN A 51 -3.18 9.29 -0.29
CA ASN A 51 -1.78 8.87 -0.26
C ASN A 51 -0.86 10.00 0.24
N ARG A 52 -1.38 10.91 1.06
CA ARG A 52 -0.66 11.96 1.79
C ARG A 52 -1.23 12.05 3.21
N ASN A 53 -0.64 12.88 4.07
CA ASN A 53 -1.14 13.16 5.43
C ASN A 53 -1.14 11.98 6.41
N TRP A 54 -0.39 10.91 6.13
CA TRP A 54 -0.25 9.79 7.06
C TRP A 54 0.46 10.18 8.37
N ASP A 55 1.08 11.36 8.40
CA ASP A 55 1.71 12.02 9.55
C ASP A 55 0.79 13.01 10.30
N ALA A 56 -0.39 13.34 9.76
CA ALA A 56 -1.26 14.40 10.27
C ALA A 56 -2.75 14.04 10.13
N VAL A 57 -3.10 12.78 10.43
CA VAL A 57 -4.45 12.25 10.21
C VAL A 57 -5.47 12.92 11.14
N ASP A 58 -6.48 13.55 10.54
CA ASP A 58 -7.70 14.02 11.21
C ASP A 58 -8.87 13.08 10.83
N PRO A 59 -9.43 12.27 11.75
CA PRO A 59 -10.52 11.35 11.45
C PRO A 59 -11.81 11.99 10.94
N LYS A 60 -12.02 13.29 11.14
CA LYS A 60 -13.20 14.01 10.62
C LYS A 60 -13.01 14.43 9.16
N LEU A 61 -11.79 14.77 8.76
CA LEU A 61 -11.47 15.24 7.41
C LEU A 61 -10.93 14.13 6.50
N MET A 62 -10.30 13.12 7.09
CA MET A 62 -9.67 11.98 6.40
C MET A 62 -10.10 10.65 7.06
N PRO A 63 -11.42 10.37 7.13
CA PRO A 63 -11.93 9.15 7.76
C PRO A 63 -11.39 7.87 7.09
N GLU A 64 -11.10 7.91 5.79
CA GLU A 64 -10.57 6.78 5.02
C GLU A 64 -9.14 6.42 5.45
N ILE A 65 -8.30 7.44 5.64
CA ILE A 65 -6.93 7.28 6.13
C ILE A 65 -6.97 6.78 7.57
N ALA A 66 -7.80 7.41 8.42
CA ALA A 66 -7.94 7.01 9.82
C ALA A 66 -8.38 5.55 9.97
N ALA A 67 -9.34 5.08 9.18
CA ALA A 67 -9.81 3.71 9.22
C ALA A 67 -8.73 2.70 8.79
N GLN A 68 -8.03 2.96 7.67
CA GLN A 68 -6.95 2.09 7.20
C GLN A 68 -5.78 2.06 8.18
N HIS A 69 -5.40 3.22 8.71
CA HIS A 69 -4.32 3.34 9.68
C HIS A 69 -4.67 2.58 10.97
N LYS A 70 -5.88 2.78 11.52
CA LYS A 70 -6.34 2.04 12.69
C LYS A 70 -6.31 0.53 12.47
N ALA A 71 -6.77 0.05 11.31
CA ALA A 71 -6.76 -1.38 11.00
C ALA A 71 -5.35 -1.98 10.99
N MET A 72 -4.34 -1.24 10.50
CA MET A 72 -2.94 -1.67 10.55
C MET A 72 -2.38 -1.65 11.98
N LEU A 73 -2.65 -0.59 12.74
CA LEU A 73 -2.26 -0.48 14.15
C LEU A 73 -2.86 -1.62 14.99
N ASP A 74 -4.16 -1.87 14.86
CA ASP A 74 -4.86 -2.96 15.56
C ASP A 74 -4.31 -4.34 15.16
N TRP A 75 -3.95 -4.52 13.88
CA TRP A 75 -3.34 -5.75 13.39
C TRP A 75 -2.03 -6.03 14.13
N ILE A 76 -1.15 -5.02 14.20
CA ILE A 76 0.17 -5.11 14.82
C ILE A 76 0.09 -5.19 16.34
N ALA A 77 -0.75 -4.37 16.98
CA ALA A 77 -0.98 -4.40 18.42
C ALA A 77 -1.47 -5.77 18.93
N GLY A 78 -2.15 -6.55 18.06
CA GLY A 78 -2.50 -7.94 18.34
C GLY A 78 -1.36 -8.95 18.14
N GLY A 79 -0.10 -8.51 18.06
CA GLY A 79 1.10 -9.36 17.98
C GLY A 79 1.37 -9.95 16.59
N ARG A 80 0.79 -9.39 15.52
CA ARG A 80 0.94 -9.90 14.15
C ARG A 80 1.85 -8.99 13.33
N ARG A 81 2.56 -9.57 12.37
CA ARG A 81 3.44 -8.86 11.43
C ARG A 81 2.74 -8.51 10.13
N ILE A 82 3.26 -7.50 9.43
CA ILE A 82 2.92 -7.21 8.04
C ILE A 82 4.13 -7.63 7.19
N ASP A 83 3.98 -8.74 6.47
CA ASP A 83 5.06 -9.32 5.65
C ASP A 83 5.23 -8.64 4.30
N LEU A 84 4.11 -8.16 3.74
CA LEU A 84 4.06 -7.50 2.45
C LEU A 84 2.96 -6.44 2.51
N PHE A 85 3.30 -5.23 2.08
CA PHE A 85 2.36 -4.12 1.96
C PHE A 85 2.42 -3.58 0.54
N LEU A 86 1.28 -3.61 -0.15
CA LEU A 86 1.15 -3.14 -1.53
C LEU A 86 0.09 -2.07 -1.63
N THR A 87 0.43 -0.95 -2.26
CA THR A 87 -0.52 0.12 -2.59
C THR A 87 -0.55 0.31 -4.08
N MET A 88 -1.74 0.23 -4.66
CA MET A 88 -1.92 0.17 -6.10
C MET A 88 -2.41 1.52 -6.61
N HIS A 89 -1.70 2.08 -7.58
CA HIS A 89 -1.99 3.39 -8.13
C HIS A 89 -2.05 3.33 -9.66
N ASN A 90 -2.74 4.30 -10.25
CA ASN A 90 -2.66 4.55 -11.68
C ASN A 90 -1.70 5.70 -11.96
N THR A 91 -0.90 5.57 -13.01
CA THR A 91 0.11 6.55 -13.44
C THR A 91 0.42 6.32 -14.92
N ASP A 92 1.05 7.29 -15.58
CA ASP A 92 1.55 7.12 -16.94
C ASP A 92 2.76 6.16 -16.92
N GLY A 93 2.50 4.89 -17.21
CA GLY A 93 3.48 3.79 -17.21
C GLY A 93 3.45 2.94 -15.93
N GLU A 94 4.03 1.75 -16.02
CA GLU A 94 4.14 0.82 -14.89
C GLU A 94 5.49 1.00 -14.17
N TYR A 95 5.52 0.93 -12.84
CA TYR A 95 6.74 0.86 -12.04
C TYR A 95 6.43 0.26 -10.65
N LEU A 96 7.48 -0.21 -9.98
CA LEU A 96 7.44 -0.60 -8.57
C LEU A 96 8.24 0.43 -7.78
N ALA A 97 7.64 1.03 -6.76
CA ALA A 97 8.35 1.92 -5.85
C ALA A 97 8.42 1.29 -4.46
N GLY A 98 9.65 1.08 -3.97
CA GLY A 98 9.91 0.57 -2.62
C GLY A 98 10.79 1.54 -1.83
N PRO A 99 10.92 1.36 -0.50
CA PRO A 99 11.79 2.17 0.36
C PRO A 99 13.26 1.73 0.21
N LEU A 100 13.85 1.86 -0.98
CA LEU A 100 15.18 1.34 -1.26
C LEU A 100 16.27 2.08 -0.48
N SER A 101 16.11 3.40 -0.27
CA SER A 101 17.04 4.19 0.54
C SER A 101 16.69 4.20 2.03
N ALA A 102 15.39 4.09 2.36
CA ALA A 102 14.90 4.23 3.73
C ALA A 102 14.76 2.89 4.48
N GLY A 103 14.70 1.77 3.78
CA GLY A 103 14.54 0.43 4.34
C GLY A 103 15.85 -0.18 4.83
N SER A 104 15.75 -1.13 5.77
CA SER A 104 16.90 -1.95 6.20
C SER A 104 17.45 -2.80 5.04
N PRO A 105 18.68 -3.33 5.13
CA PRO A 105 19.23 -4.22 4.11
C PRO A 105 18.30 -5.40 3.75
N GLN A 106 17.60 -5.96 4.74
CA GLN A 106 16.65 -7.05 4.54
C GLN A 106 15.40 -6.62 3.76
N VAL A 107 14.91 -5.40 4.02
CA VAL A 107 13.79 -4.81 3.25
C VAL A 107 14.23 -4.56 1.81
N GLN A 108 15.44 -4.02 1.61
CA GLN A 108 15.98 -3.78 0.28
C GLN A 108 16.12 -5.07 -0.54
N GLU A 109 16.63 -6.15 0.07
CA GLU A 109 16.71 -7.47 -0.55
C GLU A 109 15.33 -8.03 -0.91
N SER A 110 14.37 -7.90 0.02
CA SER A 110 12.99 -8.35 -0.20
C SER A 110 12.31 -7.61 -1.36
N VAL A 111 12.50 -6.30 -1.46
CA VAL A 111 11.99 -5.49 -2.57
C VAL A 111 12.62 -5.89 -3.90
N LYS A 112 13.94 -6.08 -3.95
CA LYS A 112 14.65 -6.52 -5.16
C LYS A 112 14.18 -7.90 -5.61
N ARG A 113 14.08 -8.86 -4.68
CA ARG A 113 13.58 -10.21 -4.97
C ARG A 113 12.13 -10.17 -5.46
N PHE A 114 11.27 -9.36 -4.85
CA PHE A 114 9.89 -9.20 -5.31
C PHE A 114 9.83 -8.62 -6.72
N PHE A 115 10.65 -7.60 -7.02
CA PHE A 115 10.77 -7.03 -8.36
C PHE A 115 11.21 -8.05 -9.41
N GLU A 116 12.26 -8.82 -9.12
CA GLU A 116 12.77 -9.87 -10.01
C GLU A 116 11.71 -10.93 -10.30
N LEU A 117 10.98 -11.38 -9.28
CA LEU A 117 9.88 -12.33 -9.44
C LEU A 117 8.74 -11.74 -10.27
N LEU A 118 8.43 -10.47 -10.07
CA LEU A 118 7.37 -9.77 -10.81
C LEU A 118 7.71 -9.68 -12.30
N VAL A 119 8.94 -9.26 -12.64
CA VAL A 119 9.43 -9.21 -14.03
C VAL A 119 9.50 -10.60 -14.66
N ALA A 120 10.00 -11.61 -13.94
CA ALA A 120 10.21 -12.94 -14.49
C ALA A 120 8.92 -13.74 -14.72
N ASN A 121 7.86 -13.46 -13.95
CA ASN A 121 6.65 -14.31 -13.93
C ASN A 121 5.37 -13.60 -14.36
N THR A 122 5.44 -12.34 -14.78
CA THR A 122 4.26 -11.55 -15.20
C THR A 122 4.56 -10.74 -16.45
N SER A 123 3.59 -9.92 -16.89
CA SER A 123 3.79 -8.95 -17.97
C SER A 123 4.50 -7.66 -17.53
N PHE A 124 4.89 -7.57 -16.26
CA PHE A 124 5.47 -6.36 -15.68
C PHE A 124 6.82 -6.03 -16.35
N ASN A 125 6.97 -4.81 -16.84
CA ASN A 125 8.19 -4.35 -17.51
C ASN A 125 8.68 -2.98 -17.04
N GLY A 126 8.07 -2.44 -15.98
CA GLY A 126 8.42 -1.16 -15.40
C GLY A 126 9.76 -1.13 -14.66
N PRO A 127 10.33 0.05 -14.38
CA PRO A 127 11.52 0.16 -13.55
C PRO A 127 11.20 -0.06 -12.07
N LEU A 128 12.22 -0.50 -11.32
CA LEU A 128 12.25 -0.40 -9.87
C LEU A 128 12.70 1.02 -9.48
N ARG A 129 11.94 1.70 -8.62
CA ARG A 129 12.20 3.06 -8.15
C ARG A 129 12.30 3.10 -6.63
N ASP A 130 13.05 4.08 -6.14
CA ASP A 130 13.00 4.44 -4.73
C ASP A 130 11.80 5.37 -4.48
N ALA A 131 11.01 5.09 -3.46
CA ALA A 131 9.85 5.90 -3.10
C ALA A 131 10.24 7.27 -2.50
N GLY A 132 11.51 7.44 -2.10
CA GLY A 132 12.04 8.68 -1.51
C GLY A 132 11.35 9.07 -0.20
N LEU A 133 11.71 10.23 0.36
CA LEU A 133 10.97 10.87 1.46
C LEU A 133 9.98 11.89 0.88
N SER A 134 8.73 11.83 1.32
CA SER A 134 7.65 12.69 0.82
C SER A 134 7.28 13.80 1.80
N THR A 135 7.55 13.58 3.09
CA THR A 135 7.40 14.56 4.17
C THR A 135 8.75 14.87 4.81
N THR A 136 8.89 16.07 5.36
CA THR A 136 10.03 16.50 6.17
C THR A 136 9.49 17.26 7.39
N PRO A 137 10.28 17.45 8.47
CA PRO A 137 9.83 18.24 9.63
C PRO A 137 9.34 19.66 9.28
N VAL A 138 9.76 20.20 8.14
CA VAL A 138 9.36 21.55 7.67
C VAL A 138 8.19 21.53 6.67
N MET A 139 7.71 20.35 6.24
CA MET A 139 6.58 20.19 5.31
C MET A 139 5.68 19.01 5.74
N PRO A 140 4.98 19.12 6.89
CA PRO A 140 4.05 18.09 7.34
C PRO A 140 2.85 17.92 6.38
N GLY A 141 2.14 16.80 6.48
CA GLY A 141 0.95 16.53 5.67
C GLY A 141 1.27 15.97 4.28
N ARG A 142 2.53 15.59 4.02
CA ARG A 142 2.94 15.02 2.74
C ARG A 142 3.27 13.54 2.80
N MET A 143 3.19 12.92 3.99
CA MET A 143 3.62 11.55 4.18
C MET A 143 2.73 10.58 3.40
N THR A 144 3.34 9.78 2.54
CA THR A 144 2.67 8.68 1.83
C THR A 144 2.36 7.52 2.76
N VAL A 145 1.41 6.67 2.36
CA VAL A 145 1.00 5.51 3.16
C VAL A 145 2.14 4.56 3.47
N ASN A 146 3.01 4.28 2.50
CA ASN A 146 4.15 3.40 2.71
C ASN A 146 5.15 4.01 3.71
N GLN A 147 5.31 5.34 3.73
CA GLN A 147 6.17 6.01 4.70
C GLN A 147 5.55 6.01 6.10
N GLY A 148 4.23 6.19 6.22
CA GLY A 148 3.51 6.04 7.49
C GLY A 148 3.77 4.67 8.13
N LEU A 149 3.74 3.62 7.31
CA LEU A 149 4.07 2.27 7.77
C LEU A 149 5.48 2.18 8.38
N PHE A 150 6.49 2.77 7.75
CA PHE A 150 7.87 2.76 8.31
C PHE A 150 8.08 3.76 9.44
N HIS A 151 7.23 4.77 9.58
CA HIS A 151 7.30 5.73 10.66
C HIS A 151 6.77 5.11 11.96
N ASP A 152 5.61 4.46 11.87
CA ASP A 152 4.86 4.02 13.05
C ASP A 152 5.26 2.62 13.55
N PHE A 153 5.94 1.82 12.71
CA PHE A 153 6.20 0.39 12.97
C PHE A 153 7.69 -0.01 12.95
N LYS A 154 8.60 0.88 13.40
CA LYS A 154 10.04 0.54 13.57
C LYS A 154 10.30 -0.33 14.80
#